data_AF-A0A5J6X2K5-F1
#
_entry.id   AF-A0A5J6X2K5-F1
#
_cell.length_a   1.000
_cell.length_b   1.000
_cell.length_c   1.000
_cell.angle_alpha   90.00
_cell.angle_beta   90.00
_cell.angle_gamma   90.00
#
_symmetry.space_group_name_H-M   'P 1'
#
loop_
_entity.id
_entity.type
_entity.pdbx_description
1 polymer ?
#
loop_
_entity_poly.entity_id
_entity_poly.type
_entity_poly.pdbx_seq_one_letter_code
_entity_poly.pdbx_strand_id
1 'polypeptide(L)'
;MLPRPSRRAQGVLLLLYLLLLAPAPLLLQGWQWPILLFFWLFALWRSWRYLRLPGPALAWDGAQLRREGVALDASRSRVLPGCLWLVFAGEGALLFADQLDDDAYRALARAIHLGKAP
;
A
#
# COMPACT_ATOMS: atom_id res chain seq x y z
N MET A 1 11.26 -2.93 -3.25
CA MET A 1 10.59 -1.73 -2.71
C MET A 1 9.55 -2.17 -1.67
N LEU A 2 9.40 -1.44 -0.57
CA LEU A 2 8.36 -1.73 0.44
C LEU A 2 6.97 -1.52 -0.18
N PRO A 3 6.03 -2.47 -0.01
CA PRO A 3 4.69 -2.34 -0.57
C PRO A 3 3.94 -1.21 0.12
N ARG A 4 3.23 -0.38 -0.66
CA ARG A 4 2.40 0.66 -0.06
C ARG A 4 1.13 0.06 0.53
N PRO A 5 0.82 0.33 1.81
CA PRO A 5 -0.40 -0.17 2.43
C PRO A 5 -1.64 0.40 1.72
N SER A 6 -2.70 -0.40 1.60
CA SER A 6 -4.01 0.04 1.09
C SER A 6 -4.61 1.19 1.89
N ARG A 7 -5.60 1.90 1.33
CA ARG A 7 -6.28 3.00 2.05
C ARG A 7 -6.93 2.51 3.34
N ARG A 8 -7.57 1.33 3.33
CA ARG A 8 -8.09 0.69 4.54
C ARG A 8 -6.98 0.32 5.52
N ALA A 9 -5.88 -0.27 5.06
CA ALA A 9 -4.75 -0.61 5.92
C ALA A 9 -4.10 0.64 6.53
N GLN A 10 -4.03 1.75 5.80
CA GLN A 10 -3.60 3.05 6.32
C GLN A 10 -4.54 3.54 7.42
N GLY A 11 -5.86 3.42 7.23
CA GLY A 11 -6.85 3.77 8.27
C GLY A 11 -6.73 2.91 9.53
N VAL A 12 -6.55 1.59 9.36
CA VAL A 12 -6.32 0.67 10.48
C VAL A 12 -5.00 0.99 11.18
N LEU A 13 -3.91 1.20 10.43
CA LEU A 13 -2.61 1.60 10.99
C LEU A 13 -2.69 2.93 11.74
N LEU A 14 -3.42 3.91 11.21
CA LEU A 14 -3.66 5.20 11.87
C LEU A 14 -4.43 5.00 13.18
N LEU A 15 -5.46 4.16 13.17
CA LEU A 15 -6.27 3.86 14.34
C LEU A 15 -5.46 3.11 15.40
N LEU A 16 -4.64 2.14 14.98
CA LEU A 16 -3.72 1.40 15.86
C LEU A 16 -2.62 2.31 16.43
N TYR A 17 -2.14 3.25 15.62
CA TYR A 17 -1.18 4.27 16.03
C TYR A 17 -1.78 5.21 17.10
N LEU A 18 -3.01 5.69 16.89
CA LEU A 18 -3.77 6.47 17.87
C LEU A 18 -4.06 5.66 19.15
N LEU A 19 -4.41 4.39 19.01
CA LEU A 19 -4.65 3.49 20.14
C LEU A 19 -3.39 3.29 20.98
N LEU A 20 -2.20 3.33 20.35
CA LEU A 20 -0.91 3.28 21.05
C LEU A 20 -0.70 4.49 21.98
N LEU A 21 -1.43 5.59 21.78
CA LEU A 21 -1.40 6.77 22.65
C LEU A 21 -2.33 6.62 23.87
N ALA A 22 -3.27 5.66 23.86
CA ALA A 22 -4.21 5.44 24.95
C ALA A 22 -3.57 5.10 26.32
N PRO A 23 -2.47 4.32 26.42
CA PRO A 23 -1.82 4.07 27.71
C PRO A 23 -0.89 5.20 28.17
N ALA A 24 -0.56 6.17 27.30
CA ALA A 24 0.32 7.30 27.63
C ALA A 24 -0.08 8.09 28.91
N PRO A 25 -1.36 8.41 29.19
CA PRO A 25 -1.76 9.12 30.41
C PRO A 25 -1.51 8.34 31.71
N LEU A 26 -1.41 7.01 31.65
CA LEU A 26 -1.13 6.17 32.82
C LEU A 26 0.37 6.07 33.12
N LEU A 27 1.22 6.35 32.13
CA LEU A 27 2.67 6.10 32.17
C LEU A 27 3.51 7.39 32.28
N LEU A 28 2.96 8.53 31.88
CA LEU A 28 3.72 9.77 31.73
C LEU A 28 3.20 10.88 32.67
N GLN A 29 4.13 11.54 33.34
CA GLN A 29 3.84 12.72 34.15
C GLN A 29 3.90 13.99 33.30
N GLY A 30 3.08 14.99 33.63
CA GLY A 30 2.71 16.14 32.79
C GLY A 30 3.79 16.73 31.86
N TRP A 31 5.03 16.89 32.31
CA TRP A 31 6.10 17.49 31.49
C TRP A 31 6.59 16.62 30.33
N GLN A 32 6.33 15.30 30.35
CA GLN A 32 6.78 14.35 29.33
C GLN A 32 5.82 14.29 28.13
N TRP A 33 4.58 14.75 28.29
CA TRP A 33 3.58 14.85 27.23
C TRP A 33 4.01 15.67 26.02
N PRO A 34 4.54 16.90 26.16
CA PRO A 34 4.96 17.68 24.99
C PRO A 34 6.09 17.00 24.20
N ILE A 35 7.01 16.29 24.87
CA ILE A 35 8.08 15.54 24.21
C ILE A 35 7.51 14.36 23.42
N LEU A 36 6.64 13.56 24.06
CA LEU A 36 5.98 12.45 23.39
C LEU A 36 5.19 12.94 22.17
N LEU A 37 4.34 13.95 22.34
CA LEU A 37 3.52 14.51 21.26
C LEU A 37 4.39 15.03 20.11
N PHE A 38 5.52 15.68 20.40
CA PHE A 38 6.43 16.16 19.36
C PHE A 38 6.98 15.00 18.52
N PHE A 39 7.55 13.97 19.15
CA PHE A 39 8.07 12.80 18.43
C PHE A 39 6.97 12.01 17.72
N TRP A 40 5.79 11.90 18.33
CA TRP A 40 4.64 11.20 17.79
C TRP A 40 4.11 11.93 16.53
N LEU A 41 3.81 13.21 16.62
CA LEU A 41 3.39 14.01 15.46
C LEU A 41 4.46 14.06 14.37
N PHE A 42 5.74 14.12 14.73
CA PHE A 42 6.83 14.10 13.75
C PHE A 42 6.91 12.76 12.99
N ALA A 43 6.77 11.63 13.69
CA ALA A 43 6.71 10.31 13.08
C ALA A 43 5.49 10.14 12.17
N LEU A 44 4.33 10.64 12.61
CA LEU A 44 3.11 10.66 11.81
C LEU A 44 3.28 11.52 10.54
N TRP A 45 3.84 12.72 10.69
CA TRP A 45 4.10 13.63 9.56
C TRP A 45 5.04 13.02 8.54
N ARG A 46 6.14 12.40 9.00
CA ARG A 46 7.10 11.71 8.12
C ARG A 46 6.44 10.55 7.38
N SER A 47 5.66 9.73 8.09
CA SER A 47 4.91 8.62 7.50
C SER A 47 3.89 9.10 6.47
N TRP A 48 3.18 10.19 6.78
CA TRP A 48 2.22 10.81 5.88
C TRP A 48 2.88 11.36 4.61
N ARG A 49 4.04 12.02 4.74
CA ARG A 49 4.82 12.48 3.58
C ARG A 49 5.25 11.31 2.69
N TYR A 50 5.65 10.19 3.29
CA TYR A 50 6.03 9.00 2.52
C TYR A 50 4.84 8.40 1.76
N LEU A 51 3.65 8.37 2.38
CA LEU A 51 2.42 7.90 1.74
C LEU A 51 1.93 8.83 0.62
N ARG A 52 2.17 10.15 0.73
CA ARG A 52 1.81 11.16 -0.27
C ARG A 52 2.73 11.21 -1.49
N LEU A 53 3.91 10.59 -1.44
CA LEU A 53 4.73 10.45 -2.65
C LEU A 53 3.88 9.77 -3.71
N PRO A 54 3.91 10.19 -4.99
CA PRO A 54 3.21 9.47 -6.04
C PRO A 54 3.71 8.02 -6.05
N GLY A 55 2.77 7.08 -6.15
CA GLY A 55 3.13 5.67 -6.33
C GLY A 55 3.78 5.50 -7.68
N PRO A 56 4.53 4.41 -7.90
CA PRO A 56 4.89 4.07 -9.27
C PRO A 56 3.61 4.08 -10.11
N ALA A 57 3.60 4.89 -11.17
CA ALA A 57 2.42 5.08 -11.99
C ALA A 57 2.10 3.77 -12.70
N LEU A 58 1.07 3.09 -12.21
CA LEU A 58 0.47 1.95 -12.86
C LEU A 58 -0.45 2.51 -13.93
N ALA A 59 -0.02 2.42 -15.18
CA ALA A 59 -0.79 2.84 -16.33
C ALA A 59 -1.43 1.60 -16.96
N TRP A 60 -2.75 1.67 -17.19
CA TRP A 60 -3.45 0.66 -17.96
C TRP A 60 -3.46 1.08 -19.43
N ASP A 61 -2.78 0.32 -20.30
CA ASP A 61 -2.61 0.66 -21.73
C ASP A 61 -3.69 -0.01 -22.62
N GLY A 62 -4.88 -0.25 -22.07
CA GLY A 62 -6.01 -0.90 -22.76
C GLY A 62 -5.87 -2.42 -22.93
N ALA A 63 -4.68 -2.92 -23.21
CA ALA A 63 -4.33 -4.34 -23.18
C ALA A 63 -3.53 -4.65 -21.91
N GLN A 64 -2.27 -4.20 -21.82
CA GLN A 64 -1.39 -4.58 -20.72
C GLN A 64 -1.33 -3.53 -19.59
N LEU A 65 -1.27 -4.03 -18.35
CA LEU A 65 -0.85 -3.23 -17.20
C LEU A 65 0.64 -2.92 -17.31
N ARG A 66 1.00 -1.63 -17.35
CA ARG A 66 2.38 -1.15 -17.40
C ARG A 66 2.73 -0.39 -16.13
N ARG A 67 3.92 -0.66 -15.59
CA ARG A 67 4.50 0.11 -14.50
C ARG A 67 5.71 0.85 -15.04
N GLU A 68 5.66 2.19 -15.08
CA GLU A 68 6.77 3.03 -15.59
C GLU A 68 7.27 2.58 -16.98
N GLY A 69 6.37 2.11 -17.85
CA GLY A 69 6.69 1.60 -19.19
C GLY A 69 7.04 0.11 -19.27
N VAL A 70 7.19 -0.59 -18.15
CA VAL A 70 7.47 -2.03 -18.10
C VAL A 70 6.17 -2.82 -18.05
N ALA A 71 6.02 -3.80 -18.95
CA ALA A 71 4.85 -4.67 -19.00
C ALA A 71 4.81 -5.70 -17.86
N LEU A 72 3.61 -6.01 -17.39
CA LEU A 72 3.35 -7.06 -16.41
C LEU A 72 3.70 -8.46 -16.97
N ASP A 73 4.47 -9.23 -16.21
CA ASP A 73 4.65 -10.67 -16.43
C ASP A 73 3.54 -11.44 -15.70
N ALA A 74 2.45 -11.71 -16.42
CA ALA A 74 1.28 -12.43 -15.89
C ALA A 74 1.64 -13.85 -15.40
N SER A 75 2.61 -14.50 -16.04
CA SER A 75 3.08 -15.86 -15.72
C SER A 75 3.75 -15.97 -14.35
N ARG A 76 4.38 -14.90 -13.88
CA ARG A 76 5.03 -14.84 -12.55
C ARG A 76 4.20 -14.11 -11.50
N SER A 77 3.07 -13.54 -11.90
CA SER A 77 2.15 -12.83 -11.03
C SER A 77 1.20 -13.81 -10.33
N ARG A 78 0.76 -13.49 -9.10
CA ARG A 78 -0.15 -14.33 -8.32
C ARG A 78 -1.23 -13.51 -7.65
N VAL A 79 -2.45 -14.04 -7.68
CA VAL A 79 -3.56 -13.52 -6.87
C VAL A 79 -3.46 -14.11 -5.48
N LEU A 80 -3.40 -13.25 -4.47
CA LEU A 80 -3.39 -13.60 -3.05
C LEU A 80 -4.71 -13.10 -2.41
N PRO A 81 -5.15 -13.69 -1.29
CA PRO A 81 -6.33 -13.19 -0.58
C PRO A 81 -6.09 -11.75 -0.09
N GLY A 82 -6.77 -10.78 -0.71
CA GLY A 82 -6.70 -9.36 -0.37
C GLY A 82 -5.57 -8.57 -1.04
N CYS A 83 -4.68 -9.22 -1.81
CA CYS A 83 -3.61 -8.56 -2.55
C CYS A 83 -3.22 -9.30 -3.83
N LEU A 84 -2.56 -8.59 -4.73
CA LEU A 84 -2.08 -9.05 -6.02
C LEU A 84 -0.56 -8.93 -6.00
N TRP A 85 0.14 -10.05 -6.15
CA TRP A 85 1.57 -10.05 -6.39
C TRP A 85 1.81 -9.91 -7.89
N LEU A 86 2.33 -8.76 -8.31
CA LEU A 86 2.58 -8.43 -9.70
C LEU A 86 4.08 -8.42 -9.95
N VAL A 87 4.52 -9.05 -11.03
CA VAL A 87 5.93 -9.06 -11.41
C VAL A 87 6.11 -8.24 -12.68
N PHE A 88 7.01 -7.26 -12.63
CA PHE A 88 7.36 -6.40 -13.77
C PHE A 88 8.86 -6.58 -14.04
N ALA A 89 9.24 -7.12 -15.20
CA ALA A 89 10.64 -7.39 -15.58
C ALA A 89 11.51 -8.05 -14.47
N GLY A 90 10.93 -8.94 -13.67
CA GLY A 90 11.61 -9.61 -12.56
C GLY A 90 11.53 -8.91 -11.20
N GLU A 91 11.03 -7.68 -11.14
CA GLU A 91 10.73 -6.99 -9.89
C GLU A 91 9.30 -7.28 -9.41
N GLY A 92 9.18 -7.80 -8.19
CA GLY A 92 7.90 -8.00 -7.52
C GLY A 92 7.35 -6.72 -6.92
N ALA A 93 6.10 -6.41 -7.22
CA ALA A 93 5.31 -5.36 -6.62
C ALA A 93 4.03 -5.97 -6.03
N LEU A 94 3.75 -5.68 -4.76
CA LEU A 94 2.52 -6.10 -4.11
C LEU A 94 1.51 -4.96 -4.17
N LEU A 95 0.36 -5.25 -4.77
CA LEU A 95 -0.72 -4.31 -5.00
C LEU A 95 -1.93 -4.80 -4.22
N PHE A 96 -2.52 -3.97 -3.37
CA PHE A 96 -3.69 -4.40 -2.58
C PHE A 96 -4.97 -4.25 -3.41
N ALA A 97 -5.95 -5.16 -3.22
CA ALA A 97 -7.21 -5.14 -3.96
C ALA A 97 -7.95 -3.79 -3.82
N ASP A 98 -7.87 -3.18 -2.64
CA ASP A 98 -8.47 -1.89 -2.28
C ASP A 98 -7.77 -0.66 -2.90
N GLN A 99 -6.74 -0.87 -3.74
CA GLN A 99 -6.07 0.20 -4.51
C GLN A 99 -6.53 0.26 -5.97
N LEU A 100 -7.26 -0.74 -6.46
CA LEU A 100 -7.87 -0.74 -7.79
C LEU A 100 -9.39 -0.65 -7.65
N ASP A 101 -10.04 -0.06 -8.65
CA ASP A 101 -11.48 -0.24 -8.83
C ASP A 101 -11.82 -1.72 -9.04
N ASP A 102 -13.01 -2.14 -8.59
CA ASP A 102 -13.46 -3.53 -8.64
C ASP A 102 -13.39 -4.14 -10.05
N ASP A 103 -13.69 -3.35 -11.08
CA ASP A 103 -13.64 -3.78 -12.48
C ASP A 103 -12.20 -4.00 -12.96
N ALA A 104 -11.29 -3.10 -12.59
CA ALA A 104 -9.87 -3.23 -12.90
C ALA A 104 -9.24 -4.41 -12.15
N TYR A 105 -9.64 -4.63 -10.89
CA TYR A 105 -9.22 -5.79 -10.10
C TYR A 105 -9.66 -7.11 -10.75
N ARG A 106 -10.93 -7.22 -11.17
CA ARG A 106 -11.45 -8.43 -11.83
C ARG A 106 -10.76 -8.69 -13.17
N ALA A 107 -10.52 -7.65 -13.98
CA ALA A 107 -9.80 -7.78 -15.24
C ALA A 107 -8.39 -8.33 -15.02
N LEU A 108 -7.66 -7.77 -14.03
CA LEU A 108 -6.32 -8.21 -13.69
C LEU A 108 -6.29 -9.64 -13.13
N ALA A 109 -7.23 -9.98 -12.24
CA ALA A 109 -7.33 -11.31 -11.66
C ALA A 109 -7.62 -12.38 -12.74
N ARG A 110 -8.48 -12.06 -13.73
CA ARG A 110 -8.72 -12.94 -14.89
C ARG A 110 -7.46 -13.12 -15.72
N ALA A 111 -6.72 -12.05 -16.01
CA ALA A 111 -5.49 -12.12 -16.79
C ALA A 111 -4.44 -13.03 -16.13
N ILE A 112 -4.22 -12.86 -14.83
CA ILE A 112 -3.32 -13.71 -14.05
C ILE A 112 -3.79 -15.18 -14.05
N HIS A 113 -5.08 -15.42 -13.88
CA HIS A 113 -5.62 -16.78 -13.86
C HIS A 113 -5.55 -17.47 -15.23
N LEU A 114 -5.72 -16.71 -16.31
CA LEU A 114 -5.62 -17.21 -17.68
C LEU A 114 -4.17 -17.36 -18.17
N GLY A 115 -3.17 -16.97 -17.35
CA GLY A 115 -1.75 -16.97 -17.74
C GLY A 115 -1.47 -16.09 -18.96
N LYS A 116 -2.39 -15.15 -19.26
CA LYS A 116 -2.35 -14.31 -20.44
C LYS A 116 -2.30 -12.88 -19.93
N ALA A 117 -1.33 -12.10 -20.41
CA ALA A 117 -1.36 -10.68 -20.16
C ALA A 117 -2.72 -10.13 -20.63
N PRO A 118 -3.35 -9.21 -19.88
CA PRO A 118 -4.63 -8.64 -20.31
C PRO A 118 -4.49 -7.96 -21.68
#